data_AF-A0A929HCF7-F1
#
_entry.id   AF-A0A929HCF7-F1
#
_cell.length_a   1.000
_cell.length_b   1.000
_cell.length_c   1.000
_cell.angle_alpha   90.00
_cell.angle_beta   90.00
_cell.angle_gamma   90.00
#
_symmetry.space_group_name_H-M   'P 1'
#
loop_
_entity.id
_entity.type
_entity.pdbx_description
1 polymer ?
#
loop_
_entity_poly.entity_id
_entity_poly.type
_entity_poly.pdbx_seq_one_letter_code
_entity_poly.pdbx_strand_id
1 'polypeptide(L)'
;MIRRLIYVKYVLTPFLLSPLFILFSILFQQAAIASPHSAPPLLQKARVCTKQLYESPAKKKYRHNWERCIRRYEKVYKSFPNTDEAARALFGAGELWAYLYRYSSRDSDIDRAISLYRELVKKYKDHNLADDAQYRLGEIFYRDKKDPMQAYVEFLKVEVKFPSGDARLKASKKMEELERVLGKKRIARETGRKAAAKKKKLVLVENIRHWSTPTYTRVVVDLEDQVTYKEHLLKKDPSLKKPRRLFVDLRNARIGKDIESSIPIKDGLLRRARAAQYNTKTVRVVLDIDDMESYKIFHLYDPFRIVVDVQGEDRQLRPERKGVAPGTPERHERPKDSQKGISLAKQLGLGVKRIIIDAGHGGKDPGAIGSNGVREKDVMLKLARLVADKVRGDLRCEVVLTRKSDVFLPLEDRTAIANMKKGDLFISLHTNAHRDRRISGVETYILNIALDEDAMNLAARENATSTKNIGDLQMILNDLMLNTKINESARLAEFVQKGLVRELRTRYKGVQNRGVRQAPFYVLIGAEMPAILVEVGYITNRIENKRLCTEAYLKRTASGIVKGIDSYIKDMGLAYKGG
;
A
#
# COMPACT_ATOMS: atom_id res chain seq x y z
N MET A 1 -20.52 28.43 -56.30
CA MET A 1 -20.24 29.73 -56.97
C MET A 1 -20.90 30.83 -56.15
N ILE A 2 -20.15 31.56 -55.32
CA ILE A 2 -19.70 32.96 -55.52
C ILE A 2 -20.90 33.95 -55.56
N ARG A 3 -21.22 34.56 -54.40
CA ARG A 3 -20.92 35.95 -53.96
C ARG A 3 -21.78 37.06 -54.62
N ARG A 4 -22.22 37.98 -53.74
CA ARG A 4 -22.11 39.47 -53.75
C ARG A 4 -23.47 40.15 -53.54
N LEU A 5 -23.65 41.34 -52.95
CA LEU A 5 -22.93 42.30 -52.09
C LEU A 5 -23.81 43.58 -52.13
N ILE A 6 -23.60 44.55 -51.21
CA ILE A 6 -23.98 45.99 -51.26
C ILE A 6 -25.35 46.31 -50.56
N TYR A 7 -25.56 47.12 -49.50
CA TYR A 7 -24.99 48.31 -48.80
C TYR A 7 -25.73 49.64 -49.13
N VAL A 8 -26.07 50.40 -48.06
CA VAL A 8 -26.13 51.88 -47.92
C VAL A 8 -27.50 52.60 -47.76
N LYS A 9 -27.66 53.18 -46.55
CA LYS A 9 -28.23 54.48 -46.06
C LYS A 9 -29.60 55.02 -46.49
N TYR A 10 -30.38 55.46 -45.48
CA TYR A 10 -31.08 56.76 -45.48
C TYR A 10 -31.01 57.45 -44.11
N VAL A 11 -30.97 58.78 -44.15
CA VAL A 11 -30.82 59.79 -43.09
C VAL A 11 -32.19 60.43 -42.82
N LEU A 12 -32.51 60.78 -41.57
CA LEU A 12 -33.49 61.83 -41.25
C LEU A 12 -33.23 62.41 -39.84
N THR A 13 -33.34 63.73 -39.76
CA THR A 13 -32.97 64.65 -38.67
C THR A 13 -34.18 64.98 -37.74
N PRO A 14 -34.15 65.93 -36.79
CA PRO A 14 -34.35 65.65 -35.36
C PRO A 14 -35.67 66.22 -34.80
N PHE A 15 -36.12 65.71 -33.64
CA PHE A 15 -37.14 66.36 -32.82
C PHE A 15 -36.64 66.61 -31.40
N LEU A 16 -36.96 67.80 -30.91
CA LEU A 16 -36.63 68.42 -29.64
C LEU A 16 -37.17 67.64 -28.44
N LEU A 17 -36.35 67.46 -27.40
CA LEU A 17 -36.79 67.19 -26.02
C LEU A 17 -35.93 67.97 -25.02
N SER A 18 -36.61 68.51 -24.01
CA SER A 18 -36.17 69.48 -23.00
C SER A 18 -35.34 68.83 -21.86
N PRO A 19 -34.72 69.63 -20.96
CA PRO A 19 -33.55 69.21 -20.19
C PRO A 19 -33.91 68.67 -18.81
N LEU A 20 -33.53 67.43 -18.51
CA LEU A 20 -33.42 66.96 -17.12
C LEU A 20 -32.48 65.75 -16.97
N PHE A 21 -31.21 65.84 -17.36
CA PHE A 21 -30.20 64.85 -16.91
C PHE A 21 -28.78 65.43 -17.05
N ILE A 22 -28.42 66.36 -16.16
CA ILE A 22 -27.02 66.69 -15.87
C ILE A 22 -26.76 66.24 -14.44
N LEU A 23 -26.30 65.00 -14.26
CA LEU A 23 -25.37 64.51 -13.21
C LEU A 23 -25.39 62.97 -13.19
N PHE A 24 -24.75 62.29 -14.16
CA PHE A 24 -24.30 60.91 -13.92
C PHE A 24 -23.19 60.50 -14.90
N SER A 25 -22.06 61.19 -14.83
CA SER A 25 -20.84 60.82 -15.54
C SER A 25 -19.63 61.43 -14.84
N ILE A 26 -19.20 60.83 -13.74
CA ILE A 26 -17.83 60.81 -13.17
C ILE A 26 -17.93 59.93 -11.90
N LEU A 27 -16.94 59.04 -11.69
CA LEU A 27 -16.78 58.08 -10.58
C LEU A 27 -17.50 56.71 -10.69
N PHE A 28 -17.16 55.94 -11.73
CA PHE A 28 -17.09 54.47 -11.60
C PHE A 28 -15.64 54.04 -11.32
N GLN A 29 -15.17 54.35 -10.11
CA GLN A 29 -14.13 53.60 -9.42
C GLN A 29 -14.74 53.12 -8.11
N GLN A 30 -15.58 52.09 -8.17
CA GLN A 30 -15.85 51.30 -6.97
C GLN A 30 -14.63 50.42 -6.73
N ALA A 31 -13.72 50.91 -5.88
CA ALA A 31 -12.89 50.03 -5.10
C ALA A 31 -13.83 49.08 -4.36
N ALA A 32 -13.76 47.79 -4.66
CA ALA A 32 -14.47 46.76 -3.89
C ALA A 32 -13.99 46.86 -2.43
N ILE A 33 -14.79 47.49 -1.57
CA ILE A 33 -14.52 47.54 -0.14
C ILE A 33 -14.71 46.12 0.38
N ALA A 34 -13.61 45.36 0.49
CA ALA A 34 -13.62 44.03 1.05
C ALA A 34 -14.22 44.09 2.47
N SER A 35 -15.33 43.40 2.69
CA SER A 35 -15.96 43.34 4.01
C SER A 35 -14.92 42.93 5.07
N PRO A 36 -14.78 43.63 6.20
CA PRO A 36 -13.79 43.33 7.24
C PRO A 36 -14.00 41.95 7.90
N HIS A 37 -15.12 41.29 7.58
CA HIS A 37 -15.49 39.96 8.02
C HIS A 37 -15.28 38.87 6.97
N SER A 38 -14.65 39.17 5.82
CA SER A 38 -14.30 38.17 4.80
C SER A 38 -12.99 37.44 5.12
N ALA A 39 -12.72 36.32 4.44
CA ALA A 39 -11.55 35.48 4.70
C ALA A 39 -10.19 36.18 4.49
N PRO A 40 -9.96 36.97 3.42
CA PRO A 40 -8.64 37.55 3.16
C PRO A 40 -8.15 38.55 4.23
N PRO A 41 -8.97 39.54 4.68
CA PRO A 41 -8.56 40.43 5.77
C PRO A 41 -8.28 39.72 7.10
N LEU A 42 -9.02 38.65 7.40
CA LEU A 42 -8.81 37.85 8.61
C LEU A 42 -7.50 37.05 8.53
N LEU A 43 -7.19 36.45 7.37
CA LEU A 43 -5.91 35.79 7.14
C LEU A 43 -4.75 36.78 7.24
N GLN A 44 -4.89 37.99 6.70
CA GLN A 44 -3.86 39.03 6.80
C GLN A 44 -3.61 39.43 8.26
N LYS A 45 -4.65 39.58 9.09
CA LYS A 45 -4.50 39.82 10.53
C LYS A 45 -3.74 38.69 11.25
N ALA A 46 -3.97 37.43 10.85
CA ALA A 46 -3.23 36.29 11.41
C ALA A 46 -1.74 36.32 11.00
N ARG A 47 -1.44 36.66 9.75
CA ARG A 47 -0.07 36.83 9.24
C ARG A 47 0.68 37.96 9.94
N VAL A 48 0.04 39.12 10.11
CA VAL A 48 0.62 40.25 10.85
C VAL A 48 0.94 39.88 12.29
N CYS A 49 0.03 39.16 12.96
CA CYS A 49 0.28 38.64 14.32
C CYS A 49 1.52 37.74 14.35
N THR A 50 1.65 36.84 13.37
CA THR A 50 2.77 35.92 13.25
C THR A 50 4.10 36.65 13.05
N LYS A 51 4.13 37.64 12.16
CA LYS A 51 5.31 38.48 11.92
C LYS A 51 5.77 39.18 13.21
N GLN A 52 4.83 39.86 13.88
CA GLN A 52 5.11 40.55 15.14
C GLN A 52 5.54 39.61 16.29
N LEU A 53 5.09 38.36 16.27
CA LEU A 53 5.52 37.34 17.21
C LEU A 53 6.97 36.94 16.94
N TYR A 54 7.32 36.63 15.69
CA TYR A 54 8.67 36.18 15.35
C TYR A 54 9.75 37.24 15.52
N GLU A 55 9.42 38.52 15.28
CA GLU A 55 10.32 39.67 15.45
C GLU A 55 10.62 39.99 16.93
N SER A 56 9.86 39.47 17.88
CA SER A 56 10.02 39.80 19.31
C SER A 56 10.46 38.58 20.13
N PRO A 57 11.75 38.53 20.57
CA PRO A 57 12.22 37.51 21.51
C PRO A 57 11.37 37.44 22.80
N ALA A 58 10.96 38.60 23.32
CA ALA A 58 10.11 38.70 24.50
C ALA A 58 8.73 38.05 24.29
N LYS A 59 8.08 38.27 23.14
CA LYS A 59 6.78 37.64 22.85
C LYS A 59 6.90 36.12 22.70
N LYS A 60 7.97 35.63 22.04
CA LYS A 60 8.21 34.19 21.83
C LYS A 60 8.37 33.41 23.14
N LYS A 61 8.82 34.06 24.23
CA LYS A 61 8.95 33.42 25.54
C LYS A 61 7.62 32.92 26.11
N TYR A 62 6.50 33.56 25.77
CA TYR A 62 5.22 33.29 26.43
C TYR A 62 4.19 32.64 25.50
N ARG A 63 3.73 31.44 25.88
CA ARG A 63 2.75 30.61 25.15
C ARG A 63 1.50 31.38 24.69
N HIS A 64 0.94 32.24 25.53
CA HIS A 64 -0.29 32.97 25.21
C HIS A 64 -0.15 33.83 23.94
N ASN A 65 1.05 34.32 23.62
CA ASN A 65 1.29 35.09 22.40
C ASN A 65 1.20 34.22 21.14
N TRP A 66 1.71 32.98 21.21
CA TRP A 66 1.59 31.98 20.15
C TRP A 66 0.13 31.58 19.94
N GLU A 67 -0.55 31.18 21.00
CA GLU A 67 -1.95 30.75 20.95
C GLU A 67 -2.86 31.86 20.42
N ARG A 68 -2.57 33.12 20.76
CA ARG A 68 -3.30 34.28 20.23
C ARG A 68 -3.17 34.41 18.71
N CYS A 69 -2.02 34.12 18.12
CA CYS A 69 -1.86 34.11 16.66
C CYS A 69 -2.49 32.87 16.02
N ILE A 70 -2.31 31.70 16.64
CA ILE A 70 -2.94 30.43 16.21
C ILE A 70 -4.47 30.58 16.13
N ARG A 71 -5.11 31.12 17.18
CA ARG A 71 -6.57 31.33 17.22
C ARG A 71 -7.07 32.21 16.07
N ARG A 72 -6.25 33.14 15.56
CA ARG A 72 -6.63 33.95 14.40
C ARG A 72 -6.69 33.12 13.12
N TYR A 73 -5.70 32.24 12.90
CA TYR A 73 -5.76 31.29 11.79
C TYR A 73 -6.92 30.30 11.94
N GLU A 74 -7.13 29.72 13.13
CA GLU A 74 -8.25 28.81 13.36
C GLU A 74 -9.61 29.48 13.11
N LYS A 75 -9.74 30.78 13.41
CA LYS A 75 -10.95 31.55 13.09
C LYS A 75 -11.20 31.62 11.58
N VAL A 76 -10.18 31.85 10.76
CA VAL A 76 -10.30 31.85 9.29
C VAL A 76 -10.83 30.49 8.82
N TYR A 77 -10.19 29.41 9.26
CA TYR A 77 -10.59 28.05 8.86
C TYR A 77 -12.02 27.71 9.28
N LYS A 78 -12.40 28.01 10.53
CA LYS A 78 -13.74 27.69 11.07
C LYS A 78 -14.84 28.49 10.39
N SER A 79 -14.59 29.76 10.06
CA SER A 79 -15.59 30.64 9.46
C SER A 79 -15.69 30.49 7.94
N PHE A 80 -14.61 30.14 7.25
CA PHE A 80 -14.54 30.07 5.79
C PHE A 80 -13.99 28.73 5.29
N PRO A 81 -14.55 27.58 5.71
CA PRO A 81 -13.95 26.26 5.52
C PRO A 81 -13.75 25.80 4.07
N ASN A 82 -14.26 26.51 3.06
CA ASN A 82 -14.22 26.11 1.66
C ASN A 82 -13.44 27.12 0.78
N THR A 83 -12.59 27.96 1.36
CA THR A 83 -11.78 28.94 0.61
C THR A 83 -10.28 28.62 0.63
N ASP A 84 -9.53 29.19 -0.31
CA ASP A 84 -8.05 29.09 -0.34
C ASP A 84 -7.40 29.65 0.94
N GLU A 85 -8.00 30.69 1.53
CA GLU A 85 -7.52 31.27 2.79
C GLU A 85 -7.59 30.27 3.93
N ALA A 86 -8.55 29.35 3.92
CA ALA A 86 -8.68 28.33 4.94
C ALA A 86 -7.57 27.28 4.86
N ALA A 87 -7.15 26.89 3.65
CA ALA A 87 -5.97 26.04 3.46
C ALA A 87 -4.69 26.75 3.96
N ARG A 88 -4.49 28.01 3.56
CA ARG A 88 -3.37 28.85 4.05
C ARG A 88 -3.40 29.03 5.57
N ALA A 89 -4.60 29.12 6.15
CA ALA A 89 -4.76 29.27 7.59
C ALA A 89 -4.43 27.99 8.36
N LEU A 90 -4.87 26.82 7.86
CA LEU A 90 -4.46 25.54 8.44
C LEU A 90 -2.94 25.37 8.40
N PHE A 91 -2.31 25.73 7.27
CA PHE A 91 -0.86 25.67 7.12
C PHE A 91 -0.15 26.56 8.14
N GLY A 92 -0.54 27.83 8.23
CA GLY A 92 0.05 28.80 9.16
C GLY A 92 -0.19 28.44 10.63
N ALA A 93 -1.37 27.90 10.97
CA ALA A 93 -1.63 27.38 12.30
C ALA A 93 -0.74 26.17 12.63
N GLY A 94 -0.59 25.23 11.69
CA GLY A 94 0.30 24.09 11.81
C GLY A 94 1.75 24.51 12.06
N GLU A 95 2.25 25.50 11.32
CA GLU A 95 3.60 26.05 11.52
C GLU A 95 3.76 26.65 12.92
N LEU A 96 2.82 27.48 13.37
CA LEU A 96 2.90 28.08 14.70
C LEU A 96 2.87 27.04 15.82
N TRP A 97 2.07 25.99 15.70
CA TRP A 97 2.07 24.88 16.66
C TRP A 97 3.39 24.11 16.67
N ALA A 98 3.95 23.79 15.50
CA ALA A 98 5.24 23.11 15.39
C ALA A 98 6.39 23.98 15.93
N TYR A 99 6.36 25.29 15.70
CA TYR A 99 7.33 26.21 16.29
C TYR A 99 7.15 26.34 17.80
N LEU A 100 5.92 26.46 18.30
CA LEU A 100 5.64 26.51 19.74
C LEU A 100 6.17 25.25 20.44
N TYR A 101 6.00 24.06 19.84
CA TYR A 101 6.57 22.82 20.36
C TYR A 101 8.08 22.92 20.60
N ARG A 102 8.84 23.56 19.72
CA ARG A 102 10.30 23.72 19.88
C ARG A 102 10.68 24.57 21.10
N TYR A 103 9.76 25.39 21.61
CA TYR A 103 9.93 26.14 22.85
C TYR A 103 9.33 25.43 24.07
N SER A 104 8.15 24.83 23.91
CA SER A 104 7.38 24.25 25.01
C SER A 104 7.77 22.80 25.35
N SER A 105 8.31 22.08 24.37
CA SER A 105 8.52 20.62 24.37
C SER A 105 7.28 19.80 24.75
N ARG A 106 6.06 20.35 24.60
CA ARG A 106 4.81 19.66 24.93
C ARG A 106 4.32 18.84 23.74
N ASP A 107 4.21 17.53 23.90
CA ASP A 107 3.72 16.64 22.83
C ASP A 107 2.36 17.06 22.26
N SER A 108 1.47 17.58 23.11
CA SER A 108 0.17 18.10 22.67
C SER A 108 0.28 19.18 21.58
N ASP A 109 1.36 19.97 21.57
CA ASP A 109 1.55 21.05 20.61
C ASP A 109 1.95 20.51 19.24
N ILE A 110 2.87 19.55 19.20
CA ILE A 110 3.30 18.93 17.94
C ILE A 110 2.20 18.02 17.38
N ASP A 111 1.45 17.33 18.24
CA ASP A 111 0.30 16.52 17.84
C ASP A 111 -0.78 17.41 17.22
N ARG A 112 -0.94 18.63 17.74
CA ARG A 112 -1.85 19.61 17.14
C ARG A 112 -1.37 20.07 15.76
N ALA A 113 -0.08 20.35 15.59
CA ALA A 113 0.49 20.67 14.28
C ALA A 113 0.25 19.55 13.26
N ILE A 114 0.55 18.30 13.65
CA ILE A 114 0.31 17.10 12.83
C ILE A 114 -1.17 17.01 12.43
N SER A 115 -2.10 17.23 13.37
CA SER A 115 -3.54 17.17 13.10
C SER A 115 -3.97 18.19 12.03
N LEU A 116 -3.45 19.41 12.09
CA LEU A 116 -3.80 20.49 11.17
C LEU A 116 -3.23 20.25 9.76
N TYR A 117 -1.98 19.78 9.66
CA TYR A 117 -1.41 19.42 8.36
C TYR A 117 -2.15 18.24 7.72
N ARG A 118 -2.50 17.21 8.50
CA ARG A 118 -3.32 16.08 8.01
C ARG A 118 -4.70 16.56 7.54
N GLU A 119 -5.32 17.49 8.25
CA GLU A 119 -6.60 18.09 7.86
C GLU A 119 -6.48 18.88 6.55
N LEU A 120 -5.40 19.65 6.38
CA LEU A 120 -5.09 20.37 5.15
C LEU A 120 -4.97 19.40 3.96
N VAL A 121 -4.10 18.40 4.07
CA VAL A 121 -3.87 17.37 3.04
C VAL A 121 -5.16 16.65 2.66
N LYS A 122 -5.99 16.33 3.66
CA LYS A 122 -7.24 15.59 3.45
C LYS A 122 -8.31 16.43 2.74
N LYS A 123 -8.48 17.69 3.15
CA LYS A 123 -9.61 18.53 2.72
C LYS A 123 -9.30 19.35 1.47
N TYR A 124 -8.04 19.77 1.29
CA TYR A 124 -7.60 20.66 0.21
C TYR A 124 -6.57 19.96 -0.68
N LYS A 125 -6.85 18.72 -1.06
CA LYS A 125 -5.93 17.83 -1.81
C LYS A 125 -5.38 18.45 -3.11
N ASP A 126 -6.12 19.35 -3.75
CA ASP A 126 -5.75 19.97 -5.03
C ASP A 126 -5.08 21.36 -4.83
N HIS A 127 -4.97 21.84 -3.58
CA HIS A 127 -4.33 23.11 -3.26
C HIS A 127 -2.81 22.97 -3.24
N ASN A 128 -2.09 23.98 -3.72
CA ASN A 128 -0.62 24.02 -3.80
C ASN A 128 0.12 24.00 -2.45
N LEU A 129 -0.58 23.85 -1.32
CA LEU A 129 0.02 23.74 0.02
C LEU A 129 -0.17 22.33 0.60
N ALA A 130 -0.89 21.45 -0.10
CA ALA A 130 -1.13 20.09 0.35
C ALA A 130 0.14 19.26 0.31
N ASP A 131 0.96 19.41 -0.72
CA ASP A 131 2.27 18.78 -0.83
C ASP A 131 3.27 19.36 0.18
N ASP A 132 3.29 20.68 0.36
CA ASP A 132 4.07 21.34 1.42
C ASP A 132 3.69 20.85 2.82
N ALA A 133 2.39 20.73 3.11
CA ALA A 133 1.91 20.23 4.40
C ALA A 133 2.31 18.76 4.62
N GLN A 134 2.21 17.93 3.58
CA GLN A 134 2.64 16.54 3.61
C GLN A 134 4.16 16.42 3.80
N TYR A 135 4.95 17.32 3.20
CA TYR A 135 6.39 17.41 3.42
C TYR A 135 6.72 17.84 4.86
N ARG A 136 6.01 18.84 5.41
CA ARG A 136 6.17 19.28 6.81
C ARG A 136 5.89 18.16 7.81
N LEU A 137 4.92 17.27 7.53
CA LEU A 137 4.71 16.06 8.33
C LEU A 137 5.98 15.19 8.36
N GLY A 138 6.62 14.96 7.21
CA GLY A 138 7.89 14.22 7.15
C GLY A 138 9.00 14.88 7.96
N GLU A 139 9.13 16.20 7.90
CA GLU A 139 10.10 16.94 8.73
C GLU A 139 9.83 16.81 10.23
N ILE A 140 8.56 16.90 10.64
CA ILE A 140 8.15 16.74 12.04
C ILE A 140 8.50 15.34 12.54
N PHE A 141 8.15 14.29 11.78
CA PHE A 141 8.47 12.93 12.20
C PHE A 141 9.97 12.70 12.28
N TYR A 142 10.75 13.26 11.35
CA TYR A 142 12.19 13.09 11.34
C TYR A 142 12.87 13.80 12.51
N ARG A 143 12.57 15.10 12.68
CA ARG A 143 13.30 16.00 13.59
C ARG A 143 12.73 15.99 15.00
N ASP A 144 11.41 16.12 15.10
CA ASP A 144 10.72 16.41 16.36
C ASP A 144 10.32 15.10 17.06
N LYS A 145 9.65 14.18 16.36
CA LYS A 145 9.28 12.84 16.91
C LYS A 145 10.42 11.82 16.86
N LYS A 146 11.53 12.13 16.19
CA LYS A 146 12.72 11.26 16.02
C LYS A 146 12.37 9.87 15.46
N ASP A 147 11.36 9.83 14.59
CA ASP A 147 10.86 8.64 13.91
C ASP A 147 11.24 8.69 12.42
N PRO A 148 12.45 8.25 12.05
CA PRO A 148 12.89 8.26 10.65
C PRO A 148 12.08 7.32 9.75
N MET A 149 11.43 6.30 10.32
CA MET A 149 10.60 5.35 9.57
C MET A 149 9.31 6.04 9.13
N GLN A 150 8.63 6.68 10.07
CA GLN A 150 7.41 7.43 9.77
C GLN A 150 7.74 8.64 8.87
N ALA A 151 8.89 9.29 9.08
CA ALA A 151 9.34 10.36 8.21
C ALA A 151 9.48 9.91 6.74
N TYR A 152 10.11 8.74 6.51
CA TYR A 152 10.25 8.17 5.17
C TYR A 152 8.87 7.97 4.52
N VAL A 153 7.93 7.40 5.27
CA VAL A 153 6.55 7.20 4.80
C VAL A 153 5.86 8.52 4.46
N GLU A 154 6.00 9.56 5.27
CA GLU A 154 5.40 10.87 4.97
C GLU A 154 6.04 11.55 3.74
N PHE A 155 7.36 11.41 3.54
CA PHE A 155 8.02 11.91 2.33
C PHE A 155 7.62 11.13 1.08
N LEU A 156 7.48 9.81 1.19
CA LEU A 156 6.97 8.98 0.09
C LEU A 156 5.55 9.37 -0.30
N LYS A 157 4.69 9.69 0.68
CA LYS A 157 3.35 10.22 0.38
C LYS A 157 3.39 11.53 -0.41
N VAL A 158 4.43 12.35 -0.29
CA VAL A 158 4.59 13.54 -1.13
C VAL A 158 4.71 13.14 -2.59
N GLU A 159 5.63 12.23 -2.91
CA GLU A 159 5.86 11.79 -4.29
C GLU A 159 4.65 11.09 -4.90
N VAL A 160 3.96 10.26 -4.11
CA VAL A 160 2.85 9.44 -4.62
C VAL A 160 1.57 10.25 -4.75
N LYS A 161 1.23 11.10 -3.77
CA LYS A 161 -0.03 11.88 -3.80
C LYS A 161 0.09 13.16 -4.61
N PHE A 162 1.29 13.72 -4.73
CA PHE A 162 1.54 15.00 -5.39
C PHE A 162 2.65 14.86 -6.44
N PRO A 163 2.44 14.08 -7.50
CA PRO A 163 3.48 13.78 -8.50
C PRO A 163 3.96 15.03 -9.25
N SER A 164 3.15 16.09 -9.31
CA SER A 164 3.47 17.37 -9.93
C SER A 164 3.76 18.49 -8.91
N GLY A 165 3.81 18.19 -7.60
CA GLY A 165 4.06 19.16 -6.54
C GLY A 165 5.53 19.60 -6.46
N ASP A 166 5.79 20.82 -6.00
CA ASP A 166 7.15 21.37 -5.91
C ASP A 166 7.94 20.73 -4.75
N ALA A 167 7.22 20.22 -3.75
CA ALA A 167 7.82 19.50 -2.62
C ALA A 167 8.36 18.11 -3.01
N ARG A 168 7.98 17.55 -4.17
CA ARG A 168 8.36 16.20 -4.61
C ARG A 168 9.88 15.99 -4.63
N LEU A 169 10.62 16.90 -5.29
CA LEU A 169 12.08 16.77 -5.39
C LEU A 169 12.78 16.91 -4.03
N LYS A 170 12.22 17.73 -3.12
CA LYS A 170 12.72 17.89 -1.76
C LYS A 170 12.50 16.60 -0.96
N ALA A 171 11.32 16.00 -1.09
CA ALA A 171 10.97 14.73 -0.44
C ALA A 171 11.88 13.58 -0.89
N SER A 172 12.14 13.48 -2.20
CA SER A 172 13.04 12.48 -2.79
C SER A 172 14.41 12.49 -2.16
N LYS A 173 15.05 13.67 -2.09
CA LYS A 173 16.35 13.86 -1.45
C LYS A 173 16.34 13.49 0.03
N LYS A 174 15.24 13.78 0.75
CA LYS A 174 15.07 13.40 2.15
C LYS A 174 14.95 11.89 2.33
N MET A 175 14.28 11.20 1.42
CA MET A 175 14.21 9.73 1.45
C MET A 175 15.58 9.09 1.25
N GLU A 176 16.38 9.56 0.28
CA GLU A 176 17.76 9.08 0.09
C GLU A 176 18.67 9.32 1.32
N GLU A 177 18.47 10.44 2.03
CA GLU A 177 19.14 10.71 3.31
C GLU A 177 18.70 9.70 4.37
N LEU A 178 17.38 9.50 4.50
CA LEU A 178 16.80 8.57 5.47
C LEU A 178 17.20 7.13 5.22
N GLU A 179 17.27 6.66 3.97
CA GLU A 179 17.73 5.30 3.63
C GLU A 179 19.15 5.05 4.15
N ARG A 180 20.04 6.04 4.04
CA ARG A 180 21.40 5.97 4.60
C ARG A 180 21.38 5.93 6.13
N VAL A 181 20.56 6.75 6.77
CA VAL A 181 20.40 6.77 8.24
C VAL A 181 19.82 5.45 8.76
N LEU A 182 18.79 4.93 8.09
CA LEU A 182 18.09 3.71 8.42
C LEU A 182 18.98 2.49 8.16
N GLY A 183 19.76 2.47 7.08
CA GLY A 183 20.80 1.49 6.83
C GLY A 183 21.86 1.46 7.94
N LYS A 184 22.36 2.63 8.37
CA LYS A 184 23.30 2.74 9.51
C LYS A 184 22.67 2.30 10.82
N LYS A 185 21.41 2.68 11.10
CA LYS A 185 20.68 2.25 12.31
C LYS A 185 20.43 0.74 12.31
N ARG A 186 20.14 0.13 11.15
CA ARG A 186 20.02 -1.32 11.00
C ARG A 186 21.34 -2.00 11.40
N ILE A 187 22.46 -1.54 10.83
CA ILE A 187 23.81 -2.03 11.16
C ILE A 187 24.13 -1.81 12.65
N ALA A 188 23.82 -0.63 13.21
CA ALA A 188 24.08 -0.30 14.61
C ALA A 188 23.19 -1.10 15.59
N ARG A 189 21.95 -1.40 15.21
CA ARG A 189 21.04 -2.28 15.98
C ARG A 189 21.54 -3.72 15.94
N GLU A 190 22.08 -4.16 14.81
CA GLU A 190 22.73 -5.47 14.66
C GLU A 190 24.03 -5.57 15.48
N THR A 191 24.84 -4.51 15.57
CA THR A 191 26.07 -4.48 16.39
C THR A 191 25.78 -4.27 17.88
N GLY A 192 24.83 -3.41 18.24
CA GLY A 192 24.40 -3.18 19.62
C GLY A 192 23.67 -4.38 20.24
N ARG A 193 22.91 -5.15 19.44
CA ARG A 193 22.35 -6.46 19.87
C ARG A 193 23.45 -7.48 20.19
N LYS A 194 24.64 -7.40 19.59
CA LYS A 194 25.78 -8.24 20.00
C LYS A 194 26.31 -7.89 21.40
N ALA A 195 26.23 -6.61 21.80
CA ALA A 195 26.72 -6.13 23.10
C ALA A 195 25.69 -6.29 24.24
N ALA A 196 24.38 -6.23 23.92
CA ALA A 196 23.29 -6.37 24.91
C ALA A 196 22.85 -7.84 25.15
N ALA A 197 23.61 -8.83 24.70
CA ALA A 197 23.37 -10.24 24.97
C ALA A 197 23.70 -10.61 26.43
N LYS A 198 23.04 -9.97 27.41
CA LYS A 198 22.76 -10.60 28.71
C LYS A 198 21.97 -11.88 28.43
N LYS A 199 22.24 -12.95 29.20
CA LYS A 199 21.74 -14.35 29.07
C LYS A 199 20.26 -14.48 28.62
N LYS A 200 19.94 -14.15 27.38
CA LYS A 200 18.70 -14.55 26.73
C LYS A 200 18.89 -15.99 26.27
N LYS A 201 17.90 -16.82 26.56
CA LYS A 201 17.76 -18.17 26.01
C LYS A 201 17.93 -18.08 24.49
N LEU A 202 18.67 -19.02 23.91
CA LEU A 202 18.80 -19.11 22.45
C LEU A 202 17.43 -19.37 21.85
N VAL A 203 17.11 -18.60 20.80
CA VAL A 203 15.85 -18.73 20.06
C VAL A 203 15.81 -20.07 19.36
N LEU A 204 14.74 -20.84 19.54
CA LEU A 204 14.56 -22.09 18.84
C LEU A 204 14.22 -21.86 17.37
N VAL A 205 14.95 -22.52 16.47
CA VAL A 205 14.50 -22.75 15.09
C VAL A 205 13.57 -23.95 15.13
N GLU A 206 12.29 -23.71 14.92
CA GLU A 206 11.22 -24.68 15.16
C GLU A 206 11.04 -25.61 13.97
N ASN A 207 11.04 -25.05 12.76
CA ASN A 207 10.76 -25.80 11.54
C ASN A 207 11.35 -25.13 10.29
N ILE A 208 11.48 -25.90 9.21
CA ILE A 208 11.69 -25.39 7.85
C ILE A 208 10.60 -25.98 6.95
N ARG A 209 9.80 -25.11 6.34
CA ARG A 209 8.75 -25.46 5.39
C ARG A 209 9.15 -25.03 3.99
N HIS A 210 8.63 -25.70 2.97
CA HIS A 210 8.86 -25.28 1.58
C HIS A 210 7.67 -25.56 0.67
N TRP A 211 7.57 -24.77 -0.39
CA TRP A 211 6.61 -24.92 -1.49
C TRP A 211 7.35 -24.66 -2.79
N SER A 212 7.15 -25.53 -3.77
CA SER A 212 7.93 -25.51 -5.00
C SER A 212 7.06 -25.68 -6.24
N THR A 213 7.48 -24.99 -7.29
CA THR A 213 7.09 -25.16 -8.69
C THR A 213 8.38 -25.23 -9.52
N PRO A 214 8.32 -25.59 -10.82
CA PRO A 214 9.52 -25.57 -11.67
C PRO A 214 10.21 -24.21 -11.80
N THR A 215 9.51 -23.11 -11.50
CA THR A 215 9.99 -21.72 -11.68
C THR A 215 10.07 -20.94 -10.38
N TYR A 216 9.58 -21.50 -9.27
CA TYR A 216 9.48 -20.80 -7.99
C TYR A 216 9.62 -21.75 -6.81
N THR A 217 10.44 -21.38 -5.83
CA THR A 217 10.55 -22.09 -4.56
C THR A 217 10.51 -21.10 -3.41
N ARG A 218 9.58 -21.30 -2.48
CA ARG A 218 9.54 -20.59 -1.20
C ARG A 218 10.02 -21.52 -0.09
N VAL A 219 10.98 -21.05 0.69
CA VAL A 219 11.43 -21.70 1.93
C VAL A 219 11.11 -20.78 3.10
N VAL A 220 10.43 -21.30 4.12
CA VAL A 220 10.08 -20.56 5.34
C VAL A 220 10.73 -21.22 6.53
N VAL A 221 11.48 -20.42 7.30
CA VAL A 221 12.10 -20.84 8.56
C VAL A 221 11.25 -20.28 9.70
N ASP A 222 10.66 -21.17 10.50
CA ASP A 222 9.84 -20.80 11.66
C ASP A 222 10.72 -20.68 12.91
N LEU A 223 10.53 -19.60 13.69
CA LEU A 223 11.34 -19.31 14.87
C LEU A 223 10.48 -18.92 16.08
N GLU A 224 10.94 -19.32 17.28
CA GLU A 224 10.31 -19.00 18.58
C GLU A 224 10.26 -17.48 18.85
N ASP A 225 11.24 -16.71 18.34
CA ASP A 225 11.35 -15.26 18.54
C ASP A 225 12.24 -14.63 17.46
N GLN A 226 12.38 -13.30 17.47
CA GLN A 226 13.21 -12.55 16.55
C GLN A 226 14.70 -12.87 16.69
N VAL A 227 15.33 -13.18 15.55
CA VAL A 227 16.79 -13.28 15.41
C VAL A 227 17.33 -12.21 14.47
N THR A 228 18.64 -11.93 14.57
CA THR A 228 19.36 -11.23 13.48
C THR A 228 19.96 -12.26 12.56
N TYR A 229 19.84 -12.07 11.25
CA TYR A 229 20.40 -12.99 10.27
C TYR A 229 21.35 -12.29 9.29
N LYS A 230 22.23 -13.08 8.67
CA LYS A 230 23.09 -12.63 7.58
C LYS A 230 23.12 -13.69 6.48
N GLU A 231 22.89 -13.27 5.25
CA GLU A 231 22.91 -14.11 4.08
C GLU A 231 24.25 -14.05 3.33
N HIS A 232 24.55 -15.15 2.64
CA HIS A 232 25.73 -15.27 1.80
C HIS A 232 25.44 -16.20 0.62
N LEU A 233 25.69 -15.71 -0.58
CA LEU A 233 25.62 -16.50 -1.80
C LEU A 233 27.02 -17.00 -2.18
N LEU A 234 27.19 -18.32 -2.18
CA LEU A 234 28.41 -19.00 -2.60
C LEU A 234 28.25 -19.50 -4.03
N LYS A 235 29.27 -19.26 -4.86
CA LYS A 235 29.37 -19.84 -6.21
C LYS A 235 29.46 -21.37 -6.12
N LYS A 236 29.12 -22.03 -7.23
CA LYS A 236 29.37 -23.47 -7.41
C LYS A 236 30.87 -23.72 -7.30
N ASP A 237 31.25 -24.78 -6.60
CA ASP A 237 32.63 -25.22 -6.45
C ASP A 237 32.76 -26.67 -6.96
N PRO A 238 33.16 -26.85 -8.23
CA PRO A 238 33.31 -28.17 -8.84
C PRO A 238 34.38 -29.04 -8.15
N SER A 239 35.44 -28.43 -7.63
CA SER A 239 36.57 -29.16 -7.02
C SER A 239 36.14 -29.93 -5.76
N LEU A 240 35.28 -29.31 -4.94
CA LEU A 240 34.72 -29.91 -3.74
C LEU A 240 33.37 -30.60 -3.98
N LYS A 241 32.94 -30.74 -5.25
CA LYS A 241 31.61 -31.25 -5.63
C LYS A 241 30.46 -30.52 -4.92
N LYS A 242 30.61 -29.21 -4.65
CA LYS A 242 29.60 -28.40 -3.95
C LYS A 242 28.79 -27.57 -4.93
N PRO A 243 27.44 -27.62 -4.86
CA PRO A 243 26.59 -26.78 -5.71
C PRO A 243 26.72 -25.30 -5.32
N ARG A 244 26.10 -24.42 -6.13
CA ARG A 244 25.82 -23.05 -5.71
C ARG A 244 25.00 -23.13 -4.41
N ARG A 245 25.29 -22.26 -3.44
CA ARG A 245 24.63 -22.33 -2.13
C ARG A 245 24.27 -20.95 -1.64
N LEU A 246 23.04 -20.79 -1.19
CA LEU A 246 22.63 -19.63 -0.41
C LEU A 246 22.54 -20.09 1.04
N PHE A 247 23.27 -19.45 1.95
CA PHE A 247 23.11 -19.72 3.38
C PHE A 247 22.71 -18.48 4.15
N VAL A 248 21.95 -18.71 5.22
CA VAL A 248 21.43 -17.70 6.14
C VAL A 248 21.88 -18.08 7.55
N ASP A 249 22.72 -17.23 8.15
CA ASP A 249 23.24 -17.41 9.50
C ASP A 249 22.33 -16.72 10.52
N LEU A 250 21.59 -17.50 11.29
CA LEU A 250 20.67 -17.07 12.34
C LEU A 250 21.43 -16.95 13.66
N ARG A 251 21.70 -15.71 14.10
CA ARG A 251 22.44 -15.46 15.35
C ARG A 251 21.52 -15.53 16.56
N ASN A 252 22.10 -15.90 17.69
CA ASN A 252 21.40 -16.16 18.95
C ASN A 252 20.32 -17.24 18.81
N ALA A 253 20.57 -18.23 17.96
CA ALA A 253 19.63 -19.30 17.66
C ALA A 253 20.22 -20.67 18.04
N ARG A 254 19.31 -21.59 18.38
CA ARG A 254 19.60 -23.01 18.56
C ARG A 254 18.70 -23.84 17.66
N ILE A 255 19.23 -24.95 17.18
CA ILE A 255 18.48 -25.86 16.32
C ILE A 255 17.44 -26.64 17.12
N GLY A 256 16.23 -26.79 16.57
CA GLY A 256 15.22 -27.70 17.11
C GLY A 256 15.70 -29.14 17.10
N LYS A 257 15.29 -29.94 18.08
CA LYS A 257 15.62 -31.37 18.10
C LYS A 257 14.90 -32.13 16.99
N ASP A 258 13.70 -31.66 16.65
CA ASP A 258 12.78 -32.31 15.71
C ASP A 258 12.92 -31.80 14.27
N ILE A 259 13.85 -30.88 14.02
CA ILE A 259 14.05 -30.35 12.66
C ILE A 259 14.84 -31.36 11.83
N GLU A 260 14.33 -31.66 10.65
CA GLU A 260 15.08 -32.45 9.68
C GLU A 260 16.37 -31.71 9.30
N SER A 261 17.50 -32.37 9.52
CA SER A 261 18.83 -31.85 9.16
C SER A 261 18.96 -31.62 7.64
N SER A 262 18.13 -32.29 6.84
CA SER A 262 18.11 -32.16 5.39
C SER A 262 16.75 -32.49 4.78
N ILE A 263 16.09 -31.47 4.27
CA ILE A 263 14.80 -31.55 3.58
C ILE A 263 15.06 -31.58 2.07
N PRO A 264 14.89 -32.72 1.38
CA PRO A 264 15.03 -32.78 -0.08
C PRO A 264 13.91 -31.96 -0.73
N ILE A 265 14.27 -31.14 -1.73
CA ILE A 265 13.30 -30.33 -2.48
C ILE A 265 13.21 -30.86 -3.92
N LYS A 266 14.36 -30.95 -4.62
CA LYS A 266 14.51 -31.58 -5.95
C LYS A 266 13.52 -31.05 -7.01
N ASP A 267 13.23 -29.75 -6.99
CA ASP A 267 12.27 -29.10 -7.90
C ASP A 267 12.93 -28.55 -9.19
N GLY A 268 14.24 -28.72 -9.33
CA GLY A 268 15.04 -28.18 -10.43
C GLY A 268 15.67 -26.82 -10.11
N LEU A 269 15.21 -26.12 -9.07
CA LEU A 269 15.82 -24.90 -8.54
C LEU A 269 16.69 -25.19 -7.33
N LEU A 270 16.12 -25.89 -6.33
CA LEU A 270 16.78 -26.29 -5.10
C LEU A 270 16.89 -27.81 -5.00
N ARG A 271 18.09 -28.28 -4.66
CA ARG A 271 18.33 -29.70 -4.31
C ARG A 271 17.70 -30.04 -2.97
N ARG A 272 17.96 -29.21 -1.97
CA ARG A 272 17.54 -29.40 -0.58
C ARG A 272 17.71 -28.12 0.24
N ALA A 273 16.94 -28.01 1.31
CA ALA A 273 17.18 -27.10 2.42
C ALA A 273 17.74 -27.87 3.61
N ARG A 274 18.68 -27.26 4.35
CA ARG A 274 19.31 -27.88 5.52
C ARG A 274 19.49 -26.87 6.63
N ALA A 275 19.27 -27.27 7.88
CA ALA A 275 19.66 -26.48 9.04
C ALA A 275 20.67 -27.26 9.88
N ALA A 276 21.68 -26.56 10.38
CA ALA A 276 22.63 -27.12 11.33
C ALA A 276 23.06 -26.06 12.35
N GLN A 277 23.37 -26.50 13.57
CA GLN A 277 24.05 -25.67 14.55
C GLN A 277 25.49 -25.38 14.06
N TYR A 278 25.74 -24.17 13.55
CA TYR A 278 27.04 -23.79 13.01
C TYR A 278 28.07 -23.53 14.12
N ASN A 279 27.62 -22.92 15.21
CA ASN A 279 28.38 -22.77 16.45
C ASN A 279 27.39 -22.65 17.63
N THR A 280 27.90 -22.52 18.85
CA THR A 280 27.11 -22.49 20.09
C THR A 280 25.99 -21.43 20.15
N LYS A 281 26.00 -20.42 19.26
CA LYS A 281 24.99 -19.35 19.21
C LYS A 281 24.44 -19.08 17.82
N THR A 282 24.76 -19.90 16.82
CA THR A 282 24.37 -19.65 15.43
C THR A 282 23.84 -20.91 14.79
N VAL A 283 22.62 -20.84 14.25
CA VAL A 283 22.09 -21.85 13.33
C VAL A 283 22.34 -21.37 11.90
N ARG A 284 22.88 -22.22 11.04
CA ARG A 284 23.03 -21.94 9.62
C ARG A 284 21.98 -22.73 8.85
N VAL A 285 21.15 -22.01 8.10
CA VAL A 285 20.24 -22.59 7.12
C VAL A 285 20.91 -22.50 5.75
N VAL A 286 20.96 -23.61 5.00
CA VAL A 286 21.62 -23.70 3.68
C VAL A 286 20.63 -24.22 2.65
N LEU A 287 20.50 -23.49 1.55
CA LEU A 287 19.82 -23.91 0.34
C LEU A 287 20.88 -24.35 -0.67
N ASP A 288 20.90 -25.64 -1.01
CA ASP A 288 21.73 -26.16 -2.09
C ASP A 288 21.00 -25.91 -3.42
N ILE A 289 21.57 -25.10 -4.31
CA ILE A 289 20.93 -24.57 -5.51
C ILE A 289 21.41 -25.33 -6.76
N ASP A 290 20.46 -25.83 -7.55
CA ASP A 290 20.67 -26.31 -8.92
C ASP A 290 20.62 -25.14 -9.91
N ASP A 291 19.55 -24.35 -9.88
CA ASP A 291 19.33 -23.20 -10.74
C ASP A 291 18.64 -22.07 -9.98
N MET A 292 18.98 -20.82 -10.32
CA MET A 292 18.41 -19.63 -9.69
C MET A 292 18.76 -18.39 -10.50
N GLU A 293 17.73 -17.73 -11.01
CA GLU A 293 17.80 -16.42 -11.64
C GLU A 293 17.92 -15.32 -10.57
N SER A 294 17.00 -15.32 -9.60
CA SER A 294 16.98 -14.34 -8.52
C SER A 294 16.47 -14.94 -7.20
N TYR A 295 16.72 -14.24 -6.10
CA TYR A 295 16.16 -14.59 -4.79
C TYR A 295 15.84 -13.35 -3.96
N LYS A 296 14.94 -13.50 -3.00
CA LYS A 296 14.58 -12.49 -2.00
C LYS A 296 14.53 -13.12 -0.62
N ILE A 297 15.03 -12.42 0.38
CA ILE A 297 14.96 -12.82 1.79
C ILE A 297 14.34 -11.68 2.57
N PHE A 298 13.28 -11.99 3.31
CA PHE A 298 12.61 -11.05 4.20
C PHE A 298 12.09 -11.79 5.42
N HIS A 299 11.63 -11.05 6.42
CA HIS A 299 11.02 -11.63 7.61
C HIS A 299 9.60 -11.11 7.80
N LEU A 300 8.75 -11.99 8.32
CA LEU A 300 7.41 -11.66 8.78
C LEU A 300 7.41 -11.62 10.30
N TYR A 301 6.66 -10.70 10.85
CA TYR A 301 6.47 -10.63 12.30
C TYR A 301 5.23 -11.44 12.71
N ASP A 302 5.22 -11.89 13.97
CA ASP A 302 4.05 -12.44 14.67
C ASP A 302 3.29 -13.59 13.94
N PRO A 303 3.80 -14.84 14.00
CA PRO A 303 5.08 -15.26 14.58
C PRO A 303 6.27 -14.84 13.71
N PHE A 304 7.46 -14.76 14.30
CA PHE A 304 8.67 -14.37 13.57
C PHE A 304 9.12 -15.48 12.63
N ARG A 305 9.21 -15.16 11.35
CA ARG A 305 9.58 -16.11 10.29
C ARG A 305 10.54 -15.47 9.32
N ILE A 306 11.48 -16.25 8.80
CA ILE A 306 12.32 -15.81 7.68
C ILE A 306 11.84 -16.53 6.42
N VAL A 307 11.50 -15.76 5.40
CA VAL A 307 11.02 -16.25 4.11
C VAL A 307 12.12 -16.04 3.07
N VAL A 308 12.43 -17.10 2.33
CA VAL A 308 13.37 -17.11 1.22
C VAL A 308 12.63 -17.52 -0.03
N ASP A 309 12.41 -16.57 -0.93
CA ASP A 309 11.82 -16.82 -2.24
C ASP A 309 12.94 -16.95 -3.27
N VAL A 310 12.93 -18.04 -4.04
CA VAL A 310 13.88 -18.36 -5.10
C VAL A 310 13.11 -18.45 -6.41
N GLN A 311 13.57 -17.72 -7.42
CA GLN A 311 12.99 -17.73 -8.76
C GLN A 311 13.98 -18.32 -9.76
N GLY A 312 13.47 -19.14 -10.67
CA GLY A 312 14.22 -19.69 -11.79
C GLY A 312 13.61 -19.33 -13.13
N GLU A 313 14.39 -19.55 -14.19
CA GLU A 313 13.95 -19.29 -15.56
C GLU A 313 12.82 -20.26 -15.96
N ASP A 314 11.81 -19.74 -16.65
CA ASP A 314 10.78 -20.58 -17.26
C ASP A 314 11.33 -21.30 -18.51
N ARG A 315 11.89 -22.49 -18.29
CA ARG A 315 12.45 -23.32 -19.36
C ARG A 315 11.39 -23.87 -20.33
N GLN A 316 10.09 -23.81 -19.99
CA GLN A 316 9.01 -24.24 -20.89
C GLN A 316 8.71 -23.23 -22.00
N LEU A 317 9.17 -21.98 -21.88
CA LEU A 317 8.94 -20.92 -22.87
C LEU A 317 10.07 -20.77 -23.90
N ARG A 318 11.12 -21.61 -23.83
CA ARG A 318 12.14 -21.62 -24.88
C ARG A 318 11.62 -22.45 -26.06
N PRO A 319 11.47 -21.89 -27.27
CA PRO A 319 11.38 -22.74 -28.46
C PRO A 319 12.67 -23.56 -28.53
N GLU A 320 12.55 -24.88 -28.69
CA GLU A 320 13.67 -25.80 -28.83
C GLU A 320 14.59 -25.30 -29.96
N ARG A 321 15.69 -24.64 -29.59
CA ARG A 321 16.77 -24.40 -30.54
C ARG A 321 17.54 -25.70 -30.66
N LYS A 322 17.23 -26.48 -31.70
CA LYS A 322 18.12 -27.53 -32.20
C LYS A 322 19.49 -26.91 -32.43
N GLY A 323 20.52 -27.59 -31.92
CA GLY A 323 21.86 -27.05 -31.74
C GLY A 323 22.48 -26.48 -33.02
N VAL A 324 23.08 -25.30 -32.87
CA VAL A 324 24.09 -24.78 -33.80
C VAL A 324 25.29 -24.36 -32.95
N ALA A 325 26.47 -24.78 -33.40
CA ALA A 325 27.76 -24.67 -32.74
C ALA A 325 28.16 -23.22 -32.37
N PRO A 326 29.06 -23.01 -31.38
CA PRO A 326 29.35 -21.69 -30.86
C PRO A 326 30.27 -20.88 -31.80
N GLY A 327 29.69 -19.86 -32.44
CA GLY A 327 30.41 -18.76 -33.09
C GLY A 327 30.59 -17.57 -32.14
N THR A 328 31.68 -16.84 -32.35
CA THR A 328 32.26 -15.74 -31.56
C THR A 328 31.32 -14.59 -31.14
N PRO A 329 31.62 -13.88 -30.02
CA PRO A 329 30.74 -12.85 -29.48
C PRO A 329 30.95 -11.49 -30.16
N GLU A 330 30.06 -11.10 -31.07
CA GLU A 330 29.92 -9.70 -31.48
C GLU A 330 29.04 -8.92 -30.50
N ARG A 331 29.58 -7.76 -30.10
CA ARG A 331 29.04 -6.86 -29.09
C ARG A 331 28.06 -5.90 -29.76
N HIS A 332 26.79 -6.29 -29.85
CA HIS A 332 25.72 -5.37 -30.25
C HIS A 332 25.01 -4.76 -29.03
N GLU A 333 25.03 -3.43 -28.99
CA GLU A 333 24.31 -2.58 -28.06
C GLU A 333 22.80 -2.83 -28.15
N ARG A 334 22.15 -2.97 -26.98
CA ARG A 334 20.69 -3.14 -26.88
C ARG A 334 20.00 -1.78 -27.04
N PRO A 335 18.98 -1.64 -27.91
CA PRO A 335 18.12 -0.46 -27.89
C PRO A 335 17.30 -0.43 -26.60
N LYS A 336 17.24 0.74 -25.98
CA LYS A 336 16.27 1.07 -24.92
C LYS A 336 14.90 1.22 -25.57
N ASP A 337 14.04 0.23 -25.42
CA ASP A 337 12.60 0.45 -25.58
C ASP A 337 11.83 -0.23 -24.45
N SER A 338 11.07 0.59 -23.73
CA SER A 338 10.41 0.32 -22.46
C SER A 338 8.94 -0.03 -22.64
N GLN A 339 8.62 -0.83 -23.67
CA GLN A 339 7.29 -1.37 -23.88
C GLN A 339 7.36 -2.87 -24.16
N LYS A 340 7.09 -3.69 -23.13
CA LYS A 340 6.39 -5.00 -23.22
C LYS A 340 6.40 -5.71 -21.86
N GLY A 341 5.32 -5.53 -21.11
CA GLY A 341 5.00 -6.29 -19.89
C GLY A 341 3.85 -7.28 -20.10
N ILE A 342 3.73 -7.86 -21.31
CA ILE A 342 2.67 -8.82 -21.64
C ILE A 342 3.25 -10.22 -21.40
N SER A 343 2.66 -11.01 -20.48
CA SER A 343 3.07 -12.41 -20.27
C SER A 343 2.83 -13.26 -21.53
N LEU A 344 3.64 -14.30 -21.77
CA LEU A 344 3.50 -15.15 -22.97
C LEU A 344 2.10 -15.80 -23.07
N ALA A 345 1.47 -16.11 -21.94
CA ALA A 345 0.08 -16.58 -21.89
C ALA A 345 -0.91 -15.59 -22.57
N LYS A 346 -0.64 -14.29 -22.43
CA LYS A 346 -1.40 -13.21 -23.06
C LYS A 346 -1.02 -12.98 -24.53
N GLN A 347 0.20 -13.31 -24.96
CA GLN A 347 0.57 -13.36 -26.38
C GLN A 347 -0.09 -14.53 -27.13
N LEU A 348 -0.41 -15.62 -26.41
CA LEU A 348 -1.03 -16.83 -26.96
C LEU A 348 -2.57 -16.90 -26.83
N GLY A 349 -3.23 -15.84 -26.34
CA GLY A 349 -4.69 -15.81 -26.17
C GLY A 349 -5.24 -16.79 -25.11
N LEU A 350 -4.39 -17.25 -24.19
CA LEU A 350 -4.80 -18.17 -23.13
C LEU A 350 -5.50 -17.36 -22.01
N GLY A 351 -6.84 -17.38 -22.01
CA GLY A 351 -7.67 -16.74 -20.99
C GLY A 351 -7.43 -17.30 -19.58
N VAL A 352 -8.03 -16.63 -18.57
CA VAL A 352 -8.02 -17.11 -17.17
C VAL A 352 -8.69 -18.47 -17.10
N LYS A 353 -7.97 -19.50 -16.62
CA LYS A 353 -8.47 -20.88 -16.49
C LYS A 353 -8.66 -21.28 -15.04
N ARG A 354 -7.80 -20.82 -14.12
CA ARG A 354 -7.79 -21.25 -12.73
C ARG A 354 -7.75 -20.07 -11.77
N ILE A 355 -8.74 -19.98 -10.89
CA ILE A 355 -8.86 -18.90 -9.91
C ILE A 355 -8.68 -19.49 -8.51
N ILE A 356 -7.79 -18.89 -7.74
CA ILE A 356 -7.55 -19.24 -6.35
C ILE A 356 -8.39 -18.31 -5.48
N ILE A 357 -9.24 -18.88 -4.64
CA ILE A 357 -10.07 -18.14 -3.69
C ILE A 357 -9.57 -18.46 -2.28
N ASP A 358 -9.12 -17.42 -1.61
CA ASP A 358 -8.65 -17.51 -0.24
C ASP A 358 -9.74 -17.05 0.73
N ALA A 359 -10.13 -17.96 1.63
CA ALA A 359 -11.04 -17.62 2.71
C ALA A 359 -10.21 -17.14 3.92
N GLY A 360 -10.28 -15.85 4.24
CA GLY A 360 -9.54 -15.23 5.35
C GLY A 360 -9.68 -16.00 6.67
N HIS A 361 -8.64 -15.93 7.51
CA HIS A 361 -8.57 -16.53 8.85
C HIS A 361 -8.79 -18.05 8.86
N GLY A 362 -9.27 -18.60 9.98
CA GLY A 362 -9.63 -20.02 10.16
C GLY A 362 -9.00 -20.68 11.38
N GLY A 363 -9.63 -21.73 11.89
CA GLY A 363 -9.17 -22.48 13.07
C GLY A 363 -9.06 -21.58 14.30
N LYS A 364 -7.85 -21.47 14.84
CA LYS A 364 -7.53 -20.65 16.03
C LYS A 364 -7.67 -19.14 15.81
N ASP A 365 -7.66 -18.69 14.55
CA ASP A 365 -7.83 -17.28 14.20
C ASP A 365 -9.29 -17.03 13.80
N PRO A 366 -10.10 -16.34 14.63
CA PRO A 366 -11.49 -16.03 14.31
C PRO A 366 -11.65 -14.89 13.29
N GLY A 367 -10.58 -14.12 13.03
CA GLY A 367 -10.68 -12.80 12.42
C GLY A 367 -11.47 -11.82 13.28
N ALA A 368 -12.00 -10.77 12.66
CA ALA A 368 -12.84 -9.81 13.34
C ALA A 368 -14.14 -10.46 13.87
N ILE A 369 -14.58 -9.98 15.04
CA ILE A 369 -15.79 -10.46 15.71
C ILE A 369 -16.83 -9.35 15.72
N GLY A 370 -17.98 -9.63 15.14
CA GLY A 370 -19.13 -8.74 15.11
C GLY A 370 -19.80 -8.60 16.47
N SER A 371 -20.61 -7.56 16.65
CA SER A 371 -21.29 -7.27 17.92
C SER A 371 -22.28 -8.36 18.39
N ASN A 372 -22.70 -9.23 17.48
CA ASN A 372 -23.57 -10.38 17.74
C ASN A 372 -22.79 -11.70 17.89
N GLY A 373 -21.47 -11.66 18.01
CA GLY A 373 -20.60 -12.84 18.13
C GLY A 373 -20.27 -13.54 16.81
N VAL A 374 -20.74 -13.03 15.67
CA VAL A 374 -20.37 -13.58 14.36
C VAL A 374 -18.89 -13.38 14.11
N ARG A 375 -18.22 -14.45 13.68
CA ARG A 375 -16.78 -14.46 13.40
C ARG A 375 -16.55 -14.38 11.90
N GLU A 376 -15.63 -13.53 11.51
CA GLU A 376 -15.23 -13.34 10.12
C GLU A 376 -14.88 -14.65 9.42
N LYS A 377 -14.09 -15.53 10.07
CA LYS A 377 -13.68 -16.82 9.49
C LYS A 377 -14.85 -17.68 8.99
N ASP A 378 -16.01 -17.60 9.66
CA ASP A 378 -17.20 -18.39 9.36
C ASP A 378 -17.93 -17.80 8.14
N VAL A 379 -18.02 -16.45 8.09
CA VAL A 379 -18.60 -15.72 6.97
C VAL A 379 -17.75 -15.91 5.71
N MET A 380 -16.42 -15.82 5.83
CA MET A 380 -15.49 -15.94 4.71
C MET A 380 -15.46 -17.35 4.13
N LEU A 381 -15.55 -18.40 4.96
CA LEU A 381 -15.64 -19.77 4.43
C LEU A 381 -16.92 -19.99 3.64
N LYS A 382 -18.06 -19.48 4.13
CA LYS A 382 -19.35 -19.55 3.43
C LYS A 382 -19.31 -18.78 2.12
N LEU A 383 -18.79 -17.55 2.14
CA LEU A 383 -18.68 -16.72 0.96
C LEU A 383 -17.74 -17.32 -0.09
N ALA A 384 -16.58 -17.84 0.31
CA ALA A 384 -15.61 -18.45 -0.60
C ALA A 384 -16.20 -19.64 -1.38
N ARG A 385 -17.03 -20.47 -0.72
CA ARG A 385 -17.76 -21.55 -1.39
C ARG A 385 -18.76 -21.02 -2.42
N LEU A 386 -19.54 -19.99 -2.06
CA LEU A 386 -20.48 -19.36 -2.98
C LEU A 386 -19.78 -18.72 -4.19
N VAL A 387 -18.64 -18.05 -3.98
CA VAL A 387 -17.84 -17.50 -5.08
C VAL A 387 -17.30 -18.64 -5.94
N ALA A 388 -16.79 -19.72 -5.34
CA ALA A 388 -16.28 -20.87 -6.09
C ALA A 388 -17.34 -21.52 -6.99
N ASP A 389 -18.54 -21.74 -6.46
CA ASP A 389 -19.63 -22.37 -7.22
C ASP A 389 -20.05 -21.47 -8.39
N LYS A 390 -20.11 -20.16 -8.16
CA LYS A 390 -20.40 -19.19 -9.22
C LYS A 390 -19.30 -19.08 -10.27
N VAL A 391 -18.03 -19.11 -9.87
CA VAL A 391 -16.93 -19.11 -10.85
C VAL A 391 -16.97 -20.36 -11.73
N ARG A 392 -17.23 -21.54 -11.14
CA ARG A 392 -17.37 -22.79 -11.90
C ARG A 392 -18.55 -22.75 -12.86
N GLY A 393 -19.71 -22.25 -12.42
CA GLY A 393 -20.92 -22.18 -13.24
C GLY A 393 -20.89 -21.08 -14.30
N ASP A 394 -20.62 -19.85 -13.87
CA ASP A 394 -20.78 -18.64 -14.70
C ASP A 394 -19.56 -18.43 -15.62
N LEU A 395 -18.34 -18.69 -15.12
CA LEU A 395 -17.09 -18.43 -15.86
C LEU A 395 -16.45 -19.67 -16.46
N ARG A 396 -16.92 -20.87 -16.08
CA ARG A 396 -16.33 -22.16 -16.49
C ARG A 396 -14.83 -22.26 -16.21
N CYS A 397 -14.36 -21.57 -15.16
CA CYS A 397 -12.99 -21.63 -14.68
C CYS A 397 -12.86 -22.70 -13.59
N GLU A 398 -11.68 -23.31 -13.49
CA GLU A 398 -11.30 -24.11 -12.34
C GLU A 398 -11.13 -23.22 -11.10
N VAL A 399 -11.51 -23.77 -9.94
CA VAL A 399 -11.38 -23.05 -8.66
C VAL A 399 -10.69 -23.91 -7.62
N VAL A 400 -9.68 -23.31 -6.99
CA VAL A 400 -9.03 -23.87 -5.80
C VAL A 400 -9.31 -22.96 -4.61
N LEU A 401 -9.84 -23.54 -3.53
CA LEU A 401 -9.92 -22.86 -2.23
C LEU A 401 -8.63 -23.10 -1.44
N THR A 402 -8.07 -22.07 -0.80
CA THR A 402 -6.92 -22.24 0.11
C THR A 402 -7.28 -23.15 1.28
N ARG A 403 -8.48 -22.99 1.85
CA ARG A 403 -9.07 -23.89 2.85
C ARG A 403 -10.51 -24.28 2.48
N LYS A 404 -10.87 -25.53 2.78
CA LYS A 404 -12.22 -26.07 2.57
C LYS A 404 -13.01 -26.27 3.87
N SER A 405 -12.35 -26.16 5.01
CA SER A 405 -12.88 -26.34 6.36
C SER A 405 -12.40 -25.22 7.31
N ASP A 406 -12.81 -25.26 8.57
CA ASP A 406 -12.36 -24.33 9.60
C ASP A 406 -10.98 -24.71 10.14
N VAL A 407 -9.95 -24.46 9.33
CA VAL A 407 -8.54 -24.72 9.65
C VAL A 407 -7.73 -23.44 9.54
N PHE A 408 -6.73 -23.30 10.40
CA PHE A 408 -5.80 -22.18 10.36
C PHE A 408 -4.77 -22.38 9.24
N LEU A 409 -4.55 -21.35 8.43
CA LEU A 409 -3.48 -21.28 7.43
C LEU A 409 -2.65 -20.00 7.65
N PRO A 410 -1.32 -20.12 7.82
CA PRO A 410 -0.40 -18.98 7.80
C PRO A 410 -0.55 -18.15 6.53
N LEU A 411 -0.28 -16.84 6.61
CA LEU A 411 -0.57 -15.90 5.52
C LEU A 411 0.28 -16.18 4.27
N GLU A 412 1.57 -16.48 4.45
CA GLU A 412 2.53 -16.80 3.40
C GLU A 412 2.25 -18.14 2.69
N ASP A 413 1.56 -19.06 3.36
CA ASP A 413 1.17 -20.35 2.78
C ASP A 413 0.07 -20.16 1.73
N ARG A 414 -0.78 -19.14 1.88
CA ARG A 414 -1.92 -18.89 1.00
C ARG A 414 -1.47 -18.56 -0.42
N THR A 415 -0.46 -17.70 -0.59
CA THR A 415 0.13 -17.41 -1.90
C THR A 415 1.02 -18.54 -2.39
N ALA A 416 1.68 -19.27 -1.48
CA ALA A 416 2.45 -20.46 -1.85
C ALA A 416 1.54 -21.55 -2.46
N ILE A 417 0.36 -21.80 -1.88
CA ILE A 417 -0.68 -22.67 -2.46
C ILE A 417 -1.11 -22.16 -3.83
N ALA A 418 -1.34 -20.85 -3.98
CA ALA A 418 -1.74 -20.25 -5.23
C ALA A 418 -0.70 -20.47 -6.35
N ASN A 419 0.58 -20.26 -6.04
CA ASN A 419 1.70 -20.47 -6.96
C ASN A 419 1.84 -21.97 -7.31
N MET A 420 1.81 -22.86 -6.32
CA MET A 420 1.86 -24.31 -6.54
C MET A 420 0.74 -24.83 -7.44
N LYS A 421 -0.44 -24.21 -7.33
CA LYS A 421 -1.58 -24.55 -8.16
C LYS A 421 -1.59 -23.78 -9.48
N LYS A 422 -0.54 -23.02 -9.82
CA LYS A 422 -0.46 -22.23 -11.06
C LYS A 422 -1.75 -21.42 -11.27
N GLY A 423 -2.20 -20.73 -10.23
CA GLY A 423 -3.38 -19.87 -10.31
C GLY A 423 -3.16 -18.71 -11.26
N ASP A 424 -4.18 -18.38 -12.05
CA ASP A 424 -4.16 -17.21 -12.94
C ASP A 424 -4.63 -15.93 -12.21
N LEU A 425 -5.41 -16.09 -11.14
CA LEU A 425 -5.85 -15.00 -10.25
C LEU A 425 -5.88 -15.48 -8.80
N PHE A 426 -5.59 -14.58 -7.86
CA PHE A 426 -5.72 -14.82 -6.43
C PHE A 426 -6.66 -13.79 -5.78
N ILE A 427 -7.74 -14.27 -5.15
CA ILE A 427 -8.76 -13.45 -4.52
C ILE A 427 -8.86 -13.83 -3.04
N SER A 428 -8.33 -13.00 -2.14
CA SER A 428 -8.51 -13.16 -0.70
C SER A 428 -9.76 -12.43 -0.23
N LEU A 429 -10.60 -13.10 0.56
CA LEU A 429 -11.90 -12.60 1.02
C LEU A 429 -11.84 -12.34 2.52
N HIS A 430 -12.20 -11.12 2.92
CA HIS A 430 -12.20 -10.62 4.30
C HIS A 430 -13.44 -9.76 4.61
N THR A 431 -13.65 -9.47 5.90
CA THR A 431 -14.55 -8.42 6.38
C THR A 431 -13.81 -7.45 7.28
N ASN A 432 -13.92 -6.17 6.98
CA ASN A 432 -13.21 -5.15 7.74
C ASN A 432 -13.84 -4.98 9.13
N ALA A 433 -13.11 -4.34 10.03
CA ALA A 433 -13.57 -3.88 11.32
C ALA A 433 -13.09 -2.45 11.56
N HIS A 434 -13.88 -1.63 12.22
CA HIS A 434 -13.48 -0.29 12.61
C HIS A 434 -13.98 0.06 14.02
N ARG A 435 -13.20 0.88 14.75
CA ARG A 435 -13.56 1.36 16.11
C ARG A 435 -14.81 2.22 16.09
N ASP A 436 -14.89 3.14 15.14
CA ASP A 436 -16.12 3.86 14.81
C ASP A 436 -17.06 2.92 14.04
N ARG A 437 -18.10 2.44 14.74
CA ARG A 437 -19.11 1.51 14.22
C ARG A 437 -20.03 2.11 13.16
N ARG A 438 -19.91 3.40 12.86
CA ARG A 438 -20.65 4.07 11.77
C ARG A 438 -20.01 3.83 10.40
N ILE A 439 -18.70 3.54 10.38
CA ILE A 439 -18.00 3.22 9.13
C ILE A 439 -18.60 1.95 8.53
N SER A 440 -18.81 1.98 7.22
CA SER A 440 -19.36 0.89 6.42
C SER A 440 -18.87 0.98 4.99
N GLY A 441 -19.13 -0.08 4.22
CA GLY A 441 -18.85 -0.15 2.80
C GLY A 441 -17.93 -1.29 2.42
N VAL A 442 -17.70 -1.39 1.12
CA VAL A 442 -16.81 -2.38 0.51
C VAL A 442 -15.59 -1.70 -0.09
N GLU A 443 -14.45 -2.38 -0.02
CA GLU A 443 -13.15 -1.95 -0.56
C GLU A 443 -12.35 -3.14 -1.04
N THR A 444 -11.44 -2.89 -1.97
CA THR A 444 -10.57 -3.91 -2.53
C THR A 444 -9.12 -3.41 -2.46
N TYR A 445 -8.21 -4.27 -2.02
CA TYR A 445 -6.82 -3.92 -1.78
C TYR A 445 -5.88 -4.65 -2.73
N ILE A 446 -4.80 -3.97 -3.08
CA ILE A 446 -3.62 -4.53 -3.74
C ILE A 446 -2.39 -4.37 -2.85
N LEU A 447 -1.40 -5.25 -3.05
CA LEU A 447 -0.12 -5.15 -2.36
C LEU A 447 0.64 -3.89 -2.81
N ASN A 448 0.75 -2.94 -1.90
CA ASN A 448 1.62 -1.77 -2.04
C ASN A 448 1.84 -1.14 -0.66
N ILE A 449 2.63 -0.08 -0.60
CA ILE A 449 2.80 0.77 0.56
C ILE A 449 1.45 1.44 0.91
N ALA A 450 1.12 1.50 2.20
CA ALA A 450 -0.10 2.15 2.66
C ALA A 450 0.10 3.66 2.78
N LEU A 451 -0.71 4.42 2.04
CA LEU A 451 -0.62 5.89 2.00
C LEU A 451 -1.53 6.58 3.03
N ASP A 452 -2.37 5.83 3.72
CA ASP A 452 -3.29 6.30 4.75
C ASP A 452 -3.28 5.41 6.00
N GLU A 453 -3.65 6.01 7.12
CA GLU A 453 -3.60 5.36 8.44
C GLU A 453 -4.63 4.24 8.58
N ASP A 454 -5.79 4.32 7.91
CA ASP A 454 -6.80 3.27 7.95
C ASP A 454 -6.31 2.01 7.23
N ALA A 455 -5.72 2.16 6.04
CA ALA A 455 -5.09 1.06 5.30
C ALA A 455 -3.91 0.45 6.08
N MET A 456 -3.10 1.28 6.74
CA MET A 456 -2.01 0.84 7.62
C MET A 456 -2.50 -0.02 8.78
N ASN A 457 -3.51 0.47 9.49
CA ASN A 457 -4.09 -0.21 10.65
C ASN A 457 -4.80 -1.50 10.24
N LEU A 458 -5.45 -1.52 9.07
CA LEU A 458 -6.01 -2.74 8.51
C LEU A 458 -4.91 -3.76 8.24
N ALA A 459 -3.86 -3.39 7.48
CA ALA A 459 -2.76 -4.29 7.18
C ALA A 459 -2.07 -4.82 8.44
N ALA A 460 -1.86 -3.98 9.45
CA ALA A 460 -1.29 -4.41 10.73
C ALA A 460 -2.15 -5.50 11.40
N ARG A 461 -3.48 -5.34 11.42
CA ARG A 461 -4.39 -6.34 11.98
C ARG A 461 -4.43 -7.63 11.18
N GLU A 462 -4.59 -7.54 9.86
CA GLU A 462 -4.63 -8.72 8.99
C GLU A 462 -3.31 -9.50 9.01
N ASN A 463 -2.19 -8.80 9.15
CA ASN A 463 -0.88 -9.40 9.31
C ASN A 463 -0.60 -9.90 10.74
N ALA A 464 -1.56 -9.72 11.67
CA ALA A 464 -1.43 -10.00 13.10
C ALA A 464 -0.21 -9.34 13.77
N THR A 465 0.19 -8.14 13.33
CA THR A 465 1.40 -7.45 13.79
C THR A 465 1.18 -5.97 14.13
N SER A 466 2.22 -5.31 14.63
CA SER A 466 2.19 -3.88 14.98
C SER A 466 2.38 -2.96 13.77
N THR A 467 1.81 -1.76 13.81
CA THR A 467 2.01 -0.73 12.77
C THR A 467 3.48 -0.36 12.57
N LYS A 468 4.30 -0.45 13.64
CA LYS A 468 5.75 -0.26 13.55
C LYS A 468 6.42 -1.34 12.68
N ASN A 469 6.07 -2.60 12.89
CA ASN A 469 6.57 -3.72 12.09
C ASN A 469 6.12 -3.61 10.63
N ILE A 470 4.92 -3.07 10.39
CA ILE A 470 4.48 -2.73 9.03
C ILE A 470 5.30 -1.58 8.43
N GLY A 471 5.65 -0.57 9.22
CA GLY A 471 6.62 0.46 8.83
C GLY A 471 7.93 -0.13 8.31
N ASP A 472 8.50 -1.09 9.06
CA ASP A 472 9.68 -1.86 8.65
C ASP A 472 9.42 -2.64 7.34
N LEU A 473 8.26 -3.29 7.19
CA LEU A 473 7.91 -4.00 5.97
C LEU A 473 7.83 -3.06 4.76
N GLN A 474 7.23 -1.88 4.90
CA GLN A 474 7.08 -0.93 3.78
C GLN A 474 8.43 -0.49 3.20
N MET A 475 9.48 -0.40 4.02
CA MET A 475 10.82 -0.16 3.51
C MET A 475 11.34 -1.33 2.67
N ILE A 476 11.03 -2.56 3.06
CA ILE A 476 11.45 -3.77 2.36
C ILE A 476 10.59 -3.98 1.09
N LEU A 477 9.36 -3.45 1.07
CA LEU A 477 8.42 -3.69 -0.03
C LEU A 477 8.90 -3.18 -1.38
N ASN A 478 9.65 -2.08 -1.45
CA ASN A 478 10.21 -1.60 -2.72
C ASN A 478 11.02 -2.70 -3.43
N ASP A 479 11.76 -3.51 -2.67
CA ASP A 479 12.54 -4.63 -3.22
C ASP A 479 11.68 -5.89 -3.46
N LEU A 480 10.60 -6.09 -2.70
CA LEU A 480 9.70 -7.26 -2.83
C LEU A 480 8.70 -7.10 -3.97
N MET A 481 8.37 -5.88 -4.34
CA MET A 481 7.33 -5.54 -5.31
C MET A 481 7.81 -5.61 -6.77
N LEU A 482 9.09 -5.86 -7.02
CA LEU A 482 9.66 -5.90 -8.38
C LEU A 482 9.04 -7.01 -9.26
N ASN A 483 8.48 -8.06 -8.65
CA ASN A 483 7.90 -9.20 -9.36
C ASN A 483 6.38 -9.33 -9.19
N THR A 484 5.74 -8.40 -8.46
CA THR A 484 4.30 -8.46 -8.22
C THR A 484 3.55 -7.89 -9.42
N LYS A 485 2.44 -8.52 -9.83
CA LYS A 485 1.61 -8.08 -10.96
C LYS A 485 0.74 -6.87 -10.60
N ILE A 486 1.34 -5.80 -10.06
CA ILE A 486 0.62 -4.67 -9.43
C ILE A 486 -0.38 -4.03 -10.38
N ASN A 487 0.00 -3.81 -11.64
CA ASN A 487 -0.87 -3.17 -12.62
C ASN A 487 -2.07 -4.06 -12.97
N GLU A 488 -1.86 -5.37 -13.13
CA GLU A 488 -2.91 -6.34 -13.34
C GLU A 488 -3.81 -6.48 -12.10
N SER A 489 -3.22 -6.52 -10.89
CA SER A 489 -3.94 -6.56 -9.62
C SER A 489 -4.80 -5.31 -9.45
N ALA A 490 -4.29 -4.12 -9.80
CA ALA A 490 -5.02 -2.86 -9.72
C ALA A 490 -6.23 -2.86 -10.66
N ARG A 491 -6.05 -3.35 -11.91
CA ARG A 491 -7.17 -3.52 -12.85
C ARG A 491 -8.20 -4.51 -12.33
N LEU A 492 -7.76 -5.70 -11.90
CA LEU A 492 -8.63 -6.72 -11.33
C LEU A 492 -9.42 -6.17 -10.13
N ALA A 493 -8.74 -5.48 -9.22
CA ALA A 493 -9.36 -4.84 -8.05
C ALA A 493 -10.44 -3.85 -8.44
N GLU A 494 -10.19 -3.01 -9.46
CA GLU A 494 -11.15 -2.01 -9.93
C GLU A 494 -12.41 -2.66 -10.52
N PHE A 495 -12.25 -3.72 -11.32
CA PHE A 495 -13.38 -4.47 -11.86
C PHE A 495 -14.20 -5.18 -10.77
N VAL A 496 -13.52 -5.84 -9.83
CA VAL A 496 -14.17 -6.51 -8.69
C VAL A 496 -14.90 -5.50 -7.81
N GLN A 497 -14.27 -4.37 -7.48
CA GLN A 497 -14.87 -3.29 -6.70
C GLN A 497 -16.13 -2.75 -7.37
N LYS A 498 -16.08 -2.44 -8.67
CA LYS A 498 -17.23 -1.97 -9.45
C LYS A 498 -18.36 -3.01 -9.48
N GLY A 499 -18.01 -4.28 -9.75
CA GLY A 499 -18.95 -5.39 -9.77
C GLY A 499 -19.69 -5.54 -8.45
N LEU A 500 -18.95 -5.54 -7.35
CA LEU A 500 -19.48 -5.66 -5.99
C LEU A 500 -20.42 -4.50 -5.63
N VAL A 501 -19.98 -3.25 -5.83
CA VAL A 501 -20.79 -2.05 -5.54
C VAL A 501 -22.07 -2.04 -6.37
N ARG A 502 -21.97 -2.28 -7.68
CA ARG A 502 -23.12 -2.32 -8.59
C ARG A 502 -24.14 -3.36 -8.12
N GLU A 503 -23.68 -4.58 -7.88
CA GLU A 503 -24.57 -5.69 -7.53
C GLU A 503 -25.25 -5.47 -6.17
N LEU A 504 -24.51 -5.01 -5.15
CA LEU A 504 -25.08 -4.79 -3.83
C LEU A 504 -26.09 -3.64 -3.80
N ARG A 505 -25.85 -2.55 -4.54
CA ARG A 505 -26.73 -1.37 -4.58
C ARG A 505 -28.11 -1.64 -5.18
N THR A 506 -28.26 -2.71 -5.97
CA THR A 506 -29.58 -3.11 -6.50
C THR A 506 -30.60 -3.47 -5.42
N ARG A 507 -30.15 -3.93 -4.23
CA ARG A 507 -31.04 -4.38 -3.15
C ARG A 507 -30.77 -3.70 -1.82
N TYR A 508 -29.53 -3.30 -1.56
CA TYR A 508 -29.10 -2.79 -0.26
C TYR A 508 -28.84 -1.28 -0.33
N LYS A 509 -29.69 -0.50 0.35
CA LYS A 509 -29.50 0.95 0.48
C LYS A 509 -28.25 1.27 1.31
N GLY A 510 -27.60 2.40 1.01
CA GLY A 510 -26.46 2.91 1.79
C GLY A 510 -25.16 2.12 1.64
N VAL A 511 -25.01 1.29 0.61
CA VAL A 511 -23.72 0.63 0.30
C VAL A 511 -22.69 1.67 -0.12
N GLN A 512 -21.70 1.88 0.73
CA GLN A 512 -20.60 2.80 0.49
C GLN A 512 -19.54 2.14 -0.38
N ASN A 513 -19.09 2.86 -1.42
CA ASN A 513 -17.95 2.46 -2.23
C ASN A 513 -16.70 3.12 -1.64
N ARG A 514 -15.81 2.32 -1.04
CA ARG A 514 -14.56 2.82 -0.46
C ARG A 514 -13.35 2.70 -1.40
N GLY A 515 -13.60 2.19 -2.62
CA GLY A 515 -12.66 2.18 -3.73
C GLY A 515 -11.60 1.08 -3.64
N VAL A 516 -10.65 1.17 -4.57
CA VAL A 516 -9.43 0.36 -4.55
C VAL A 516 -8.38 1.06 -3.68
N ARG A 517 -7.73 0.30 -2.81
CA ARG A 517 -6.76 0.78 -1.84
C ARG A 517 -5.46 -0.03 -1.90
N GLN A 518 -4.44 0.49 -1.23
CA GLN A 518 -3.09 -0.03 -1.25
C GLN A 518 -2.63 -0.29 0.18
N ALA A 519 -2.18 -1.50 0.47
CA ALA A 519 -1.61 -1.80 1.79
C ALA A 519 -0.65 -3.01 1.78
N PRO A 520 0.26 -3.07 2.77
CA PRO A 520 1.35 -4.04 2.84
C PRO A 520 0.90 -5.38 3.42
N PHE A 521 -0.06 -6.06 2.78
CA PHE A 521 -0.63 -7.32 3.26
C PHE A 521 0.29 -8.51 3.01
N TYR A 522 0.64 -9.25 4.08
CA TYR A 522 1.45 -10.46 4.02
C TYR A 522 0.81 -11.53 3.11
N VAL A 523 -0.53 -11.65 3.13
CA VAL A 523 -1.28 -12.59 2.29
C VAL A 523 -1.20 -12.31 0.79
N LEU A 524 -0.66 -11.16 0.38
CA LEU A 524 -0.44 -10.85 -1.03
C LEU A 524 1.04 -10.95 -1.43
N ILE A 525 1.95 -11.18 -0.47
CA ILE A 525 3.40 -11.22 -0.73
C ILE A 525 3.82 -12.49 -1.46
N GLY A 526 4.54 -12.29 -2.57
CA GLY A 526 5.09 -13.34 -3.42
C GLY A 526 4.06 -14.09 -4.28
N ALA A 527 2.85 -13.55 -4.43
CA ALA A 527 1.93 -14.05 -5.46
C ALA A 527 2.50 -13.79 -6.86
N GLU A 528 2.57 -14.84 -7.70
CA GLU A 528 3.09 -14.75 -9.07
C GLU A 528 2.05 -14.32 -10.10
N MET A 529 0.78 -14.30 -9.67
CA MET A 529 -0.40 -13.89 -10.45
C MET A 529 -1.00 -12.58 -9.90
N PRO A 530 -1.91 -11.92 -10.64
CA PRO A 530 -2.68 -10.81 -10.10
C PRO A 530 -3.45 -11.23 -8.85
N ALA A 531 -3.25 -10.47 -7.77
CA ALA A 531 -3.67 -10.82 -6.42
C ALA A 531 -4.33 -9.62 -5.72
N ILE A 532 -5.52 -9.84 -5.16
CA ILE A 532 -6.31 -8.83 -4.47
C ILE A 532 -6.84 -9.36 -3.12
N LEU A 533 -7.10 -8.45 -2.19
CA LEU A 533 -7.86 -8.71 -0.96
C LEU A 533 -9.16 -7.91 -1.00
N VAL A 534 -10.30 -8.55 -0.82
CA VAL A 534 -11.64 -7.95 -0.91
C VAL A 534 -12.27 -7.88 0.47
N GLU A 535 -12.51 -6.66 0.94
CA GLU A 535 -13.28 -6.38 2.16
C GLU A 535 -14.75 -6.21 1.80
N VAL A 536 -15.56 -7.22 2.11
CA VAL A 536 -16.96 -7.28 1.65
C VAL A 536 -17.95 -6.56 2.56
N GLY A 537 -17.47 -5.81 3.55
CA GLY A 537 -18.25 -5.05 4.51
C GLY A 537 -17.54 -4.93 5.86
N TYR A 538 -18.01 -4.03 6.72
CA TYR A 538 -17.48 -3.86 8.07
C TYR A 538 -18.29 -4.69 9.08
N ILE A 539 -17.72 -5.79 9.58
CA ILE A 539 -18.41 -6.70 10.53
C ILE A 539 -18.76 -6.01 11.86
N THR A 540 -18.09 -4.90 12.21
CA THR A 540 -18.41 -4.09 13.39
C THR A 540 -19.56 -3.10 13.16
N ASN A 541 -19.94 -2.85 11.91
CA ASN A 541 -21.08 -2.01 11.57
C ASN A 541 -22.39 -2.78 11.77
N ARG A 542 -23.35 -2.22 12.52
CA ARG A 542 -24.60 -2.92 12.88
C ARG A 542 -25.42 -3.37 11.67
N ILE A 543 -25.45 -2.58 10.59
CA ILE A 543 -26.22 -2.90 9.38
C ILE A 543 -25.50 -3.97 8.56
N GLU A 544 -24.19 -3.80 8.35
CA GLU A 544 -23.40 -4.76 7.56
C GLU A 544 -23.24 -6.09 8.29
N ASN A 545 -23.05 -6.09 9.59
CA ASN A 545 -23.05 -7.30 10.42
C ASN A 545 -24.32 -8.14 10.20
N LYS A 546 -25.50 -7.52 10.28
CA LYS A 546 -26.78 -8.20 9.98
C LYS A 546 -26.83 -8.74 8.55
N ARG A 547 -26.34 -7.97 7.57
CA ARG A 547 -26.29 -8.39 6.16
C ARG A 547 -25.39 -9.61 5.97
N LEU A 548 -24.17 -9.58 6.51
CA LEU A 548 -23.18 -10.66 6.46
C LEU A 548 -23.68 -11.98 7.07
N CYS A 549 -24.68 -11.93 7.95
CA CYS A 549 -25.34 -13.11 8.50
C CYS A 549 -26.34 -13.77 7.55
N THR A 550 -26.73 -13.12 6.46
CA THR A 550 -27.80 -13.59 5.57
C THR A 550 -27.24 -14.23 4.30
N GLU A 551 -27.76 -15.40 3.94
CA GLU A 551 -27.37 -16.08 2.71
C GLU A 551 -27.70 -15.26 1.46
N ALA A 552 -28.80 -14.51 1.47
CA ALA A 552 -29.20 -13.62 0.38
C ALA A 552 -28.14 -12.53 0.11
N TYR A 553 -27.55 -11.95 1.16
CA TYR A 553 -26.47 -10.98 1.01
C TYR A 553 -25.20 -11.67 0.48
N LEU A 554 -24.78 -12.79 1.07
CA LEU A 554 -23.57 -13.51 0.64
C LEU A 554 -23.65 -13.97 -0.82
N LYS A 555 -24.80 -14.48 -1.27
CA LYS A 555 -25.04 -14.83 -2.69
C LYS A 555 -24.91 -13.62 -3.61
N ARG A 556 -25.39 -12.46 -3.17
CA ARG A 556 -25.31 -11.21 -3.95
C ARG A 556 -23.89 -10.63 -3.94
N THR A 557 -23.18 -10.70 -2.82
CA THR A 557 -21.75 -10.39 -2.73
C THR A 557 -20.95 -11.27 -3.69
N ALA A 558 -21.17 -12.59 -3.67
CA ALA A 558 -20.51 -13.52 -4.58
C ALA A 558 -20.82 -13.22 -6.05
N SER A 559 -22.08 -12.92 -6.40
CA SER A 559 -22.49 -12.45 -7.73
C SER A 559 -21.72 -11.20 -8.16
N GLY A 560 -21.58 -10.22 -7.27
CA GLY A 560 -20.84 -8.98 -7.55
C GLY A 560 -19.36 -9.20 -7.83
N ILE A 561 -18.70 -10.05 -7.01
CA ILE A 561 -17.29 -10.43 -7.20
C ILE A 561 -17.12 -11.14 -8.55
N VAL A 562 -17.93 -12.17 -8.83
CA VAL A 562 -17.81 -12.97 -10.07
C VAL A 562 -18.09 -12.15 -11.32
N LYS A 563 -19.09 -11.26 -11.30
CA LYS A 563 -19.35 -10.31 -12.40
C LYS A 563 -18.20 -9.35 -12.64
N GLY A 564 -17.50 -8.94 -11.58
CA GLY A 564 -16.28 -8.15 -11.67
C GLY A 564 -15.15 -8.93 -12.35
N ILE A 565 -14.90 -10.16 -11.90
CA ILE A 565 -13.90 -11.06 -12.51
C ILE A 565 -14.22 -11.31 -13.99
N ASP A 566 -15.48 -11.58 -14.34
CA ASP A 566 -15.92 -11.76 -15.73
C ASP A 566 -15.59 -10.55 -16.61
N SER A 567 -15.87 -9.35 -16.10
CA SER A 567 -15.58 -8.11 -16.80
C SER A 567 -14.08 -7.88 -16.99
N TYR A 568 -13.26 -8.25 -15.99
CA TYR A 568 -11.81 -8.24 -16.12
C TYR A 568 -11.29 -9.24 -17.17
N ILE A 569 -11.82 -10.47 -17.20
CA ILE A 569 -11.46 -11.48 -18.20
C ILE A 569 -11.80 -10.99 -19.62
N LYS A 570 -12.99 -10.39 -19.80
CA LYS A 570 -13.43 -9.82 -21.08
C LYS A 570 -12.57 -8.63 -21.52
N ASP A 571 -12.22 -7.74 -20.59
CA ASP A 571 -11.33 -6.60 -20.85
C ASP A 571 -9.96 -7.07 -21.36
N MET A 572 -9.38 -8.10 -20.72
CA MET A 572 -8.14 -8.70 -21.19
C MET A 572 -8.25 -9.29 -22.61
N GLY A 573 -9.42 -9.86 -22.96
CA GLY A 573 -9.67 -10.41 -24.29
C GLY A 573 -9.90 -9.36 -25.38
N LEU A 574 -10.49 -8.21 -25.04
CA LEU A 574 -10.71 -7.10 -26.00
C LEU A 574 -9.41 -6.37 -26.33
N ALA A 575 -8.54 -6.14 -25.35
CA ALA A 575 -7.23 -5.55 -25.55
C ALA A 575 -6.33 -6.36 -26.52
N TYR A 576 -6.65 -7.63 -26.77
CA TYR A 576 -5.92 -8.50 -27.70
C TYR A 576 -6.42 -8.41 -29.15
N LYS A 577 -7.70 -8.08 -29.39
CA LYS A 577 -8.28 -8.06 -30.74
C LYS A 577 -8.09 -6.76 -31.51
N GLY A 578 -7.61 -5.70 -30.87
CA GLY A 578 -7.46 -4.36 -31.46
C GLY A 578 -6.03 -3.84 -31.53
N GLY A 579 -5.04 -4.72 -31.46
CA GLY A 579 -3.61 -4.39 -31.54
C GLY A 579 -2.92 -4.99 -32.75
#